data_AF-A0AAU9PZA7-F1
#
_entry.id   AF-A0AAU9PZA7-F1
#
_cell.length_a   1.000
_cell.length_b   1.000
_cell.length_c   1.000
_cell.angle_alpha   90.00
_cell.angle_beta   90.00
_cell.angle_gamma   90.00
#
_symmetry.space_group_name_H-M   'P 1'
#
loop_
_entity.id
_entity.type
_entity.pdbx_description
1 polymer ?
#
loop_
_entity_poly.entity_id
_entity_poly.type
_entity_poly.pdbx_seq_one_letter_code
_entity_poly.pdbx_strand_id
1 'polypeptide(L)'
;MSSQVDKLVFGIAGNSPGYLAQTGEIKAFSQEVAEQNGPKALFPIYVAEHASFLGTQPFSSDSLHLPKEVDAVVQMEPELAVKYRVQYHTDGSVSDLKPYALTVINDVTYRNRDITKLAEKKNWGECSKGISNHELMIDSLEPGGDVDQLRLCGFYKRNGQWRQCSEDVATSQYIVFYQVLTDWVRDRINQQQSEGVLHNALDLVHVAGKPDSITVAIGAPSYTELEAKHQLRAGDEIVVCLYQQSGYQLNDLPRVFDQTEDTGKPNPQMILLKQTVSKHH
;
A
#
# COMPACT_ATOMS: atom_id res chain seq x y z
N MET A 1 11.83 10.03 -15.45
CA MET A 1 11.41 8.68 -15.91
C MET A 1 10.16 8.38 -15.12
N SER A 2 8.99 8.14 -15.74
CA SER A 2 7.84 7.72 -14.93
C SER A 2 8.18 6.36 -14.37
N SER A 3 8.14 6.18 -13.05
CA SER A 3 8.16 4.83 -12.49
C SER A 3 6.90 4.15 -13.02
N GLN A 4 7.07 3.21 -13.94
CA GLN A 4 5.96 2.47 -14.50
C GLN A 4 5.37 1.61 -13.38
N VAL A 5 4.07 1.77 -13.12
CA VAL A 5 3.33 0.88 -12.23
C VAL A 5 3.48 -0.54 -12.77
N ASP A 6 3.89 -1.47 -11.90
CA ASP A 6 4.06 -2.87 -12.29
C ASP A 6 2.73 -3.44 -12.80
N LYS A 7 2.80 -4.42 -13.70
CA LYS A 7 1.62 -5.11 -14.25
C LYS A 7 0.79 -5.83 -13.18
N LEU A 8 1.37 -6.05 -12.01
CA LEU A 8 0.73 -6.70 -10.89
C LEU A 8 1.14 -6.01 -9.59
N VAL A 9 0.14 -5.51 -8.88
CA VAL A 9 0.31 -4.87 -7.58
C VAL A 9 -0.57 -5.57 -6.56
N PHE A 10 0.05 -6.07 -5.49
CA PHE A 10 -0.63 -6.67 -4.35
C PHE A 10 -0.57 -5.77 -3.13
N GLY A 11 -1.49 -6.00 -2.19
CA GLY A 11 -1.44 -5.49 -0.82
C GLY A 11 -1.49 -6.62 0.20
N ILE A 12 -0.95 -6.38 1.39
CA ILE A 12 -0.96 -7.33 2.51
C ILE A 12 -1.93 -6.87 3.58
N ALA A 13 -2.94 -7.70 3.87
CA ALA A 13 -3.85 -7.44 4.98
C ALA A 13 -3.24 -7.94 6.30
N GLY A 14 -3.10 -7.05 7.29
CA GLY A 14 -2.79 -7.44 8.68
C GLY A 14 -1.32 -7.62 9.03
N ASN A 15 -0.40 -6.94 8.33
CA ASN A 15 1.02 -6.95 8.69
C ASN A 15 1.41 -5.91 9.77
N SER A 16 0.45 -5.09 10.23
CA SER A 16 0.64 -4.10 11.29
C SER A 16 -0.14 -4.50 12.55
N PRO A 17 0.46 -4.40 13.75
CA PRO A 17 -0.23 -4.74 14.99
C PRO A 17 -1.51 -3.93 15.20
N GLY A 18 -2.61 -4.61 15.49
CA GLY A 18 -3.90 -3.99 15.86
C GLY A 18 -4.72 -3.38 14.71
N TYR A 19 -4.15 -3.21 13.52
CA TYR A 19 -4.79 -2.47 12.42
C TYR A 19 -6.11 -3.09 11.95
N LEU A 20 -6.13 -4.38 11.60
CA LEU A 20 -7.36 -5.04 11.12
C LEU A 20 -8.49 -5.07 12.17
N ALA A 21 -8.12 -5.11 13.46
CA ALA A 21 -9.09 -5.01 14.54
C ALA A 21 -9.66 -3.60 14.65
N GLN A 22 -8.82 -2.57 14.48
CA GLN A 22 -9.20 -1.16 14.48
C GLN A 22 -10.15 -0.82 13.33
N THR A 23 -9.88 -1.32 12.12
CA THR A 23 -10.70 -1.05 10.92
C THR A 23 -11.94 -1.94 10.82
N GLY A 24 -12.01 -3.01 11.62
CA GLY A 24 -13.07 -4.01 11.56
C GLY A 24 -12.96 -4.97 10.37
N GLU A 25 -11.92 -4.85 9.54
CA GLU A 25 -11.69 -5.73 8.38
C GLU A 25 -11.38 -7.17 8.78
N ILE A 26 -10.98 -7.42 10.03
CA ILE A 26 -10.83 -8.77 10.56
C ILE A 26 -12.11 -9.62 10.42
N LYS A 27 -13.29 -8.98 10.40
CA LYS A 27 -14.60 -9.65 10.26
C LYS A 27 -14.86 -10.20 8.86
N ALA A 28 -14.06 -9.81 7.86
CA ALA A 28 -14.19 -10.29 6.49
C ALA A 28 -13.52 -11.67 6.27
N PHE A 29 -12.72 -12.15 7.23
CA PHE A 29 -12.00 -13.42 7.14
C PHE A 29 -12.75 -14.55 7.86
N SER A 30 -12.48 -15.80 7.46
CA SER A 30 -12.90 -16.96 8.25
C SER A 30 -12.23 -16.96 9.63
N GLN A 31 -12.84 -17.63 10.61
CA GLN A 31 -12.28 -17.72 11.96
C GLN A 31 -10.86 -18.28 11.95
N GLU A 32 -10.61 -19.31 11.14
CA GLU A 32 -9.29 -19.95 10.99
C GLU A 32 -8.22 -18.97 10.52
N VAL A 33 -8.53 -18.08 9.55
CA VAL A 33 -7.60 -17.05 9.08
C VAL A 33 -7.47 -15.93 10.12
N ALA A 34 -8.57 -15.53 10.76
CA ALA A 34 -8.58 -14.47 11.76
C ALA A 34 -7.71 -14.81 12.99
N GLU A 35 -7.60 -16.09 13.36
CA GLU A 35 -6.83 -16.57 14.51
C GLU A 35 -5.32 -16.79 14.24
N GLN A 36 -4.88 -16.80 12.97
CA GLN A 36 -3.45 -16.96 12.63
C GLN A 36 -2.58 -15.82 13.17
N ASN A 37 -1.36 -16.11 13.60
CA ASN A 37 -0.41 -15.04 13.90
C ASN A 37 0.16 -14.44 12.61
N GLY A 38 0.28 -13.12 12.55
CA GLY A 38 0.85 -12.41 11.40
C GLY A 38 -0.16 -12.04 10.31
N PRO A 39 0.34 -11.73 9.09
CA PRO A 39 -0.50 -11.25 8.01
C PRO A 39 -1.50 -12.30 7.51
N LYS A 40 -2.66 -11.82 7.06
CA LYS A 40 -3.86 -12.63 6.81
C LYS A 40 -4.03 -13.02 5.37
N ALA A 41 -3.70 -12.12 4.45
CA ALA A 41 -3.99 -12.30 3.04
C ALA A 41 -3.12 -11.43 2.16
N LEU A 42 -2.85 -11.94 0.96
CA LEU A 42 -2.36 -11.18 -0.16
C LEU A 42 -3.55 -10.85 -1.07
N PHE A 43 -3.89 -9.58 -1.25
CA PHE A 43 -5.01 -9.17 -2.12
C PHE A 43 -4.52 -8.37 -3.32
N PRO A 44 -5.13 -8.54 -4.51
CA PRO A 44 -4.76 -7.73 -5.66
C PRO A 44 -5.30 -6.30 -5.51
N ILE A 45 -4.46 -5.32 -5.84
CA ILE A 45 -4.86 -3.92 -6.04
C ILE A 45 -5.04 -3.66 -7.55
N TYR A 46 -4.12 -4.19 -8.36
CA TYR A 46 -4.12 -4.03 -9.82
C TYR A 46 -3.53 -5.28 -10.50
N VAL A 47 -4.16 -5.69 -11.61
CA VAL A 47 -3.76 -6.82 -12.45
C VAL A 47 -3.97 -6.42 -13.90
N ALA A 48 -2.88 -6.10 -14.61
CA ALA A 48 -2.93 -5.73 -16.03
C ALA A 48 -3.65 -6.82 -16.84
N GLU A 49 -4.42 -6.40 -17.85
CA GLU A 49 -5.20 -7.27 -18.75
C GLU A 49 -6.33 -8.06 -18.07
N HIS A 50 -6.58 -7.88 -16.77
CA HIS A 50 -7.69 -8.54 -16.11
C HIS A 50 -9.03 -7.97 -16.59
N ALA A 51 -10.00 -8.83 -16.93
CA ALA A 51 -11.27 -8.41 -17.55
C ALA A 51 -12.26 -7.68 -16.62
N SER A 52 -11.91 -7.50 -15.34
CA SER A 52 -12.77 -6.87 -14.32
C SER A 52 -12.20 -5.51 -13.89
N PHE A 53 -12.76 -4.92 -12.83
CA PHE A 53 -12.22 -3.70 -12.21
C PHE A 53 -10.73 -3.78 -11.86
N LEU A 54 -10.18 -4.99 -11.63
CA LEU A 54 -8.74 -5.19 -11.37
C LEU A 54 -7.85 -4.79 -12.55
N GLY A 55 -8.38 -4.79 -13.79
CA GLY A 55 -7.66 -4.37 -14.99
C GLY A 55 -7.60 -2.85 -15.18
N THR A 56 -8.37 -2.08 -14.42
CA THR A 56 -8.28 -0.62 -14.44
C THR A 56 -7.12 -0.19 -13.57
N GLN A 57 -6.13 0.50 -14.15
CA GLN A 57 -4.99 1.01 -13.39
C GLN A 57 -5.46 2.07 -12.39
N PRO A 58 -5.30 1.86 -11.06
CA PRO A 58 -5.91 2.76 -10.07
C PRO A 58 -5.00 3.87 -9.55
N PHE A 59 -3.70 3.80 -9.81
CA PHE A 59 -2.70 4.66 -9.18
C PHE A 59 -2.55 6.02 -9.87
N SER A 60 -2.35 7.05 -9.07
CA SER A 60 -1.83 8.35 -9.49
C SER A 60 -0.78 8.85 -8.50
N SER A 61 0.15 9.67 -8.96
CA SER A 61 1.15 10.29 -8.10
C SER A 61 0.71 11.62 -7.50
N ASP A 62 -0.40 12.20 -7.95
CA ASP A 62 -0.82 13.56 -7.62
C ASP A 62 -2.33 13.74 -7.35
N SER A 63 -3.14 12.74 -7.67
CA SER A 63 -4.59 12.85 -7.67
C SER A 63 -5.23 11.65 -6.98
N LEU A 64 -6.31 11.89 -6.25
CA LEU A 64 -7.16 10.84 -5.69
C LEU A 64 -8.64 11.18 -5.98
N HIS A 65 -9.33 10.28 -6.67
CA HIS A 65 -10.75 10.42 -6.98
C HIS A 65 -11.57 9.61 -5.96
N LEU A 66 -12.45 10.29 -5.22
CA LEU A 66 -13.43 9.62 -4.38
C LEU A 66 -14.39 8.76 -5.22
N PRO A 67 -15.03 7.73 -4.67
CA PRO A 67 -16.12 7.01 -5.33
C PRO A 67 -17.26 7.96 -5.74
N LYS A 68 -18.10 7.52 -6.69
CA LYS A 68 -19.25 8.31 -7.20
C LYS A 68 -20.37 8.42 -6.17
N GLU A 69 -20.44 7.44 -5.27
CA GLU A 69 -21.43 7.32 -4.23
C GLU A 69 -21.26 8.42 -3.18
N VAL A 70 -22.33 9.17 -2.91
CA VAL A 70 -22.31 10.35 -2.05
C VAL A 70 -22.08 9.99 -0.58
N ASP A 71 -22.45 8.78 -0.18
CA ASP A 71 -22.30 8.23 1.17
C ASP A 71 -21.02 7.39 1.32
N ALA A 72 -20.09 7.47 0.36
CA ALA A 72 -18.83 6.75 0.44
C ALA A 72 -17.96 7.21 1.63
N VAL A 73 -17.62 6.25 2.50
CA VAL A 73 -16.67 6.44 3.60
C VAL A 73 -15.30 5.99 3.12
N VAL A 74 -14.42 6.95 2.90
CA VAL A 74 -13.09 6.72 2.33
C VAL A 74 -12.01 7.16 3.31
N GLN A 75 -11.05 6.28 3.57
CA GLN A 75 -9.91 6.55 4.45
C GLN A 75 -8.60 6.29 3.71
N MET A 76 -7.59 7.11 3.97
CA MET A 76 -6.25 6.83 3.45
C MET A 76 -5.58 5.71 4.24
N GLU A 77 -4.66 5.01 3.59
CA GLU A 77 -3.88 3.92 4.17
C GLU A 77 -2.43 4.09 3.69
N PRO A 78 -1.58 4.80 4.46
CA PRO A 78 -0.19 5.00 4.09
C PRO A 78 0.55 3.67 4.17
N GLU A 79 1.15 3.20 3.08
CA GLU A 79 1.88 1.92 3.04
C GLU A 79 3.28 2.08 2.46
N LEU A 80 4.25 1.38 3.05
CA LEU A 80 5.50 1.04 2.38
C LEU A 80 5.19 -0.03 1.33
N ALA A 81 5.78 0.10 0.14
CA ALA A 81 5.67 -0.91 -0.90
C ALA A 81 7.06 -1.39 -1.31
N VAL A 82 7.20 -2.72 -1.45
CA VAL A 82 8.43 -3.36 -1.93
C VAL A 82 8.22 -3.79 -3.37
N LYS A 83 9.17 -3.44 -4.23
CA LYS A 83 9.23 -3.95 -5.61
C LYS A 83 10.16 -5.15 -5.66
N TYR A 84 9.64 -6.24 -6.22
CA TYR A 84 10.36 -7.50 -6.38
C TYR A 84 10.58 -7.79 -7.86
N ARG A 85 11.74 -8.35 -8.20
CA ARG A 85 11.92 -9.11 -9.43
C ARG A 85 11.42 -10.52 -9.18
N VAL A 86 10.72 -11.09 -10.16
CA VAL A 86 10.10 -12.42 -10.05
C VAL A 86 10.86 -13.42 -10.89
N GLN A 87 11.08 -14.60 -10.32
CA GLN A 87 11.55 -15.77 -11.06
C GLN A 87 10.49 -16.86 -11.01
N TYR A 88 10.43 -17.67 -12.08
CA TYR A 88 9.41 -18.69 -12.24
C TYR A 88 10.03 -20.07 -12.45
N HIS A 89 9.36 -21.08 -11.90
CA HIS A 89 9.54 -22.46 -12.31
C HIS A 89 8.95 -22.71 -13.70
N THR A 90 9.28 -23.86 -14.29
CA THR A 90 8.78 -24.26 -15.62
C THR A 90 7.26 -24.44 -15.67
N ASP A 91 6.63 -24.77 -14.54
CA ASP A 91 5.18 -24.88 -14.40
C ASP A 91 4.48 -23.51 -14.22
N GLY A 92 5.25 -22.43 -14.13
CA GLY A 92 4.75 -21.07 -13.94
C GLY A 92 4.48 -20.67 -12.49
N SER A 93 4.78 -21.52 -11.50
CA SER A 93 4.83 -21.11 -10.09
C SER A 93 6.01 -20.17 -9.82
N VAL A 94 5.91 -19.31 -8.82
CA VAL A 94 6.97 -18.35 -8.46
C VAL A 94 8.06 -19.09 -7.70
N SER A 95 9.27 -19.14 -8.25
CA SER A 95 10.42 -19.81 -7.64
C SER A 95 11.16 -18.91 -6.65
N ASP A 96 11.28 -17.62 -6.97
CA ASP A 96 12.02 -16.66 -6.17
C ASP A 96 11.48 -15.24 -6.34
N LEU A 97 11.68 -14.42 -5.29
CA LEU A 97 11.39 -12.99 -5.27
C LEU A 97 12.62 -12.25 -4.78
N LYS A 98 13.16 -11.34 -5.60
CA LYS A 98 14.30 -10.51 -5.22
C LYS A 98 13.88 -9.05 -5.04
N PRO A 99 13.86 -8.50 -3.81
CA PRO A 99 13.57 -7.08 -3.62
C PRO A 99 14.63 -6.23 -4.32
N TYR A 100 14.23 -5.10 -4.91
CA TYR A 100 15.16 -4.20 -5.58
C TYR A 100 14.89 -2.71 -5.37
N ALA A 101 13.69 -2.36 -4.91
CA ALA A 101 13.33 -0.98 -4.61
C ALA A 101 12.20 -0.92 -3.57
N LEU A 102 12.14 0.21 -2.89
CA LEU A 102 11.05 0.62 -2.00
C LEU A 102 10.37 1.85 -2.58
N THR A 103 9.06 1.95 -2.42
CA THR A 103 8.28 3.18 -2.69
C THR A 103 7.15 3.29 -1.66
N VAL A 104 6.32 4.32 -1.78
CA VAL A 104 5.13 4.47 -0.94
C VAL A 104 3.87 4.38 -1.77
N ILE A 105 2.87 3.73 -1.21
CA ILE A 105 1.52 3.61 -1.74
C ILE A 105 0.54 4.23 -0.75
N ASN A 106 -0.50 4.85 -1.28
CA ASN A 106 -1.69 5.15 -0.51
C ASN A 106 -2.77 4.14 -0.88
N ASP A 107 -2.96 3.12 -0.03
CA ASP A 107 -3.92 2.02 -0.23
C ASP A 107 -5.35 2.44 0.17
N VAL A 108 -5.81 3.61 -0.27
CA VAL A 108 -7.09 4.22 0.12
C VAL A 108 -8.27 3.24 0.10
N THR A 109 -9.01 3.11 1.19
CA THR A 109 -10.06 2.10 1.32
C THR A 109 -11.46 2.71 1.32
N TYR A 110 -12.35 2.16 0.49
CA TYR A 110 -13.79 2.41 0.55
C TYR A 110 -14.43 1.52 1.63
N ARG A 111 -14.53 2.05 2.85
CA ARG A 111 -14.80 1.28 4.08
C ARG A 111 -16.18 0.65 4.14
N ASN A 112 -17.22 1.41 3.81
CA ASN A 112 -18.62 0.97 3.84
C ASN A 112 -19.11 0.38 2.51
N ARG A 113 -18.19 0.00 1.61
CA ARG A 113 -18.56 -0.75 0.42
C ARG A 113 -18.95 -2.18 0.81
N ASP A 114 -20.11 -2.61 0.34
CA ASP A 114 -20.51 -4.02 0.37
C ASP A 114 -19.66 -4.81 -0.63
N ILE A 115 -19.04 -5.88 -0.17
CA ILE A 115 -18.08 -6.65 -0.96
C ILE A 115 -18.34 -8.14 -0.92
N THR A 116 -17.98 -8.80 -2.02
CA THR A 116 -17.74 -10.24 -2.11
C THR A 116 -16.25 -10.55 -1.99
N LYS A 117 -15.39 -9.67 -2.50
CA LYS A 117 -13.93 -9.80 -2.47
C LYS A 117 -13.26 -8.58 -1.86
N LEU A 118 -12.16 -8.79 -1.11
CA LEU A 118 -11.48 -7.70 -0.41
C LEU A 118 -11.02 -6.58 -1.36
N ALA A 119 -10.56 -6.96 -2.56
CA ALA A 119 -10.07 -6.02 -3.57
C ALA A 119 -11.12 -5.01 -4.07
N GLU A 120 -12.41 -5.30 -3.92
CA GLU A 120 -13.49 -4.38 -4.33
C GLU A 120 -13.47 -3.10 -3.48
N LYS A 121 -12.97 -3.14 -2.23
CA LYS A 121 -12.78 -1.91 -1.45
C LYS A 121 -11.59 -1.06 -1.92
N LYS A 122 -10.74 -1.62 -2.78
CA LYS A 122 -9.42 -1.08 -3.11
C LYS A 122 -9.43 -0.45 -4.49
N ASN A 123 -10.00 -1.08 -5.50
CA ASN A 123 -9.97 -0.52 -6.86
C ASN A 123 -11.39 -0.17 -7.34
N TRP A 124 -11.68 1.13 -7.42
CA TRP A 124 -12.94 1.66 -7.95
C TRP A 124 -12.75 2.51 -9.21
N GLY A 125 -11.56 2.49 -9.82
CA GLY A 125 -11.26 3.20 -11.05
C GLY A 125 -9.93 3.92 -11.04
N GLU A 126 -9.68 4.69 -12.10
CA GLU A 126 -8.50 5.54 -12.21
C GLU A 126 -8.40 6.52 -11.05
N CYS A 127 -7.17 6.72 -10.56
CA CYS A 127 -6.89 7.57 -9.40
C CYS A 127 -7.65 7.14 -8.13
N SER A 128 -8.02 5.87 -7.95
CA SER A 128 -8.54 5.37 -6.66
C SER A 128 -7.44 5.10 -5.61
N LYS A 129 -6.17 5.09 -6.05
CA LYS A 129 -4.98 4.80 -5.23
C LYS A 129 -3.87 5.80 -5.51
N GLY A 130 -2.86 5.82 -4.64
CA GLY A 130 -1.66 6.60 -4.85
C GLY A 130 -0.39 5.77 -4.92
N ILE A 131 0.57 6.18 -5.75
CA ILE A 131 1.94 5.64 -5.75
C ILE A 131 2.93 6.77 -6.03
N SER A 132 4.06 6.79 -5.32
CA SER A 132 5.09 7.81 -5.56
C SER A 132 5.81 7.60 -6.90
N ASN A 133 6.21 8.71 -7.53
CA ASN A 133 7.15 8.70 -8.67
C ASN A 133 8.60 8.44 -8.23
N HIS A 134 8.86 8.36 -6.93
CA HIS A 134 10.17 8.14 -6.36
C HIS A 134 10.30 6.74 -5.75
N GLU A 135 11.49 6.19 -5.90
CA GLU A 135 11.86 4.88 -5.39
C GLU A 135 13.21 4.99 -4.66
N LEU A 136 13.36 4.24 -3.57
CA LEU A 136 14.62 4.02 -2.89
C LEU A 136 15.15 2.65 -3.33
N MET A 137 16.24 2.64 -4.09
CA MET A 137 16.87 1.41 -4.52
C MET A 137 17.46 0.66 -3.33
N ILE A 138 17.24 -0.65 -3.26
CA ILE A 138 17.76 -1.52 -2.22
C ILE A 138 18.34 -2.80 -2.84
N ASP A 139 19.36 -3.36 -2.20
CA ASP A 139 19.94 -4.64 -2.64
C ASP A 139 19.25 -5.84 -1.97
N SER A 140 18.75 -5.64 -0.75
CA SER A 140 18.09 -6.67 0.06
C SER A 140 17.22 -6.04 1.16
N LEU A 141 16.39 -6.88 1.79
CA LEU A 141 15.66 -6.54 3.02
C LEU A 141 16.33 -7.26 4.19
N GLU A 142 17.47 -6.75 4.66
CA GLU A 142 18.25 -7.37 5.74
C GLU A 142 18.28 -6.47 7.00
N PRO A 143 18.26 -7.08 8.20
CA PRO A 143 18.45 -6.33 9.45
C PRO A 143 19.81 -5.61 9.48
N GLY A 144 19.84 -4.44 10.10
CA GLY A 144 21.04 -3.61 10.21
C GLY A 144 21.38 -2.79 8.97
N GLY A 145 20.59 -2.88 7.90
CA GLY A 145 20.72 -2.06 6.70
C GLY A 145 20.01 -0.70 6.78
N ASP A 146 20.08 0.08 5.70
CA ASP A 146 19.44 1.40 5.61
C ASP A 146 17.92 1.36 5.82
N VAL A 147 17.29 0.21 5.55
CA VAL A 147 15.85 -0.01 5.75
C VAL A 147 15.43 0.14 7.21
N ASP A 148 16.33 -0.06 8.18
CA ASP A 148 16.04 0.08 9.62
C ASP A 148 15.94 1.54 10.08
N GLN A 149 16.42 2.48 9.25
CA GLN A 149 16.30 3.91 9.52
C GLN A 149 14.97 4.48 9.01
N LEU A 150 14.20 3.69 8.28
CA LEU A 150 12.99 4.16 7.62
C LEU A 150 11.79 4.16 8.56
N ARG A 151 11.03 5.24 8.50
CA ARG A 151 9.76 5.44 9.19
C ARG A 151 8.68 5.86 8.20
N LEU A 152 7.46 5.39 8.44
CA LEU A 152 6.30 5.62 7.59
C LEU A 152 5.19 6.28 8.39
N CYS A 153 4.59 7.34 7.83
CA CYS A 153 3.41 7.99 8.37
C CYS A 153 2.55 8.62 7.26
N GLY A 154 1.28 8.89 7.59
CA GLY A 154 0.31 9.54 6.72
C GLY A 154 -0.29 10.80 7.34
N PHE A 155 -0.50 11.80 6.49
CA PHE A 155 -1.11 13.07 6.84
C PHE A 155 -2.16 13.47 5.82
N TYR A 156 -3.16 14.23 6.26
CA TYR A 156 -4.01 15.01 5.37
C TYR A 156 -4.10 16.47 5.83
N LYS A 157 -4.27 17.38 4.88
CA LYS A 157 -4.48 18.80 5.10
C LYS A 157 -5.92 19.15 4.77
N ARG A 158 -6.57 19.83 5.69
CA ARG A 158 -7.91 20.39 5.47
C ARG A 158 -7.98 21.79 6.04
N ASN A 159 -8.52 22.73 5.27
CA ASN A 159 -8.61 24.14 5.65
C ASN A 159 -7.26 24.73 6.10
N GLY A 160 -6.19 24.36 5.39
CA GLY A 160 -4.83 24.83 5.69
C GLY A 160 -4.13 24.13 6.85
N GLN A 161 -4.76 23.18 7.54
CA GLN A 161 -4.18 22.50 8.71
C GLN A 161 -3.86 21.04 8.42
N TRP A 162 -2.59 20.66 8.65
CA TRP A 162 -2.12 19.28 8.59
C TRP A 162 -2.58 18.48 9.82
N ARG A 163 -3.00 17.24 9.60
CA ARG A 163 -3.41 16.26 10.61
C ARG A 163 -2.74 14.93 10.32
N GLN A 164 -2.06 14.38 11.31
CA GLN A 164 -1.48 13.05 11.23
C GLN A 164 -2.59 12.00 11.39
N CYS A 165 -2.84 11.22 10.35
CA CYS A 165 -3.92 10.22 10.38
C CYS A 165 -3.45 8.81 10.76
N SER A 166 -2.17 8.49 10.57
CA SER A 166 -1.59 7.20 10.96
C SER A 166 -0.52 7.36 12.03
N GLU A 167 -0.29 6.31 12.81
CA GLU A 167 0.89 6.20 13.64
C GLU A 167 2.16 6.33 12.80
N ASP A 168 3.24 6.79 13.44
CA ASP A 168 4.57 6.87 12.86
C ASP A 168 5.36 5.60 13.19
N VAL A 169 5.54 4.75 12.19
CA VAL A 169 5.98 3.36 12.35
C VAL A 169 7.32 3.15 11.67
N ALA A 170 8.31 2.65 12.42
CA ALA A 170 9.55 2.14 11.87
C ALA A 170 9.31 0.80 11.15
N THR A 171 10.08 0.53 10.10
CA THR A 171 10.03 -0.74 9.38
C THR A 171 10.21 -1.98 10.27
N SER A 172 11.01 -1.86 11.33
CA SER A 172 11.24 -2.92 12.32
C SER A 172 10.03 -3.23 13.22
N GLN A 173 8.98 -2.41 13.17
CA GLN A 173 7.75 -2.60 13.95
C GLN A 173 6.64 -3.35 13.18
N TYR A 174 6.86 -3.69 11.89
CA TYR A 174 5.97 -4.59 11.16
C TYR A 174 6.02 -6.00 11.75
N ILE A 175 4.90 -6.74 11.69
CA ILE A 175 4.83 -8.11 12.22
C ILE A 175 5.73 -9.05 11.42
N VAL A 176 5.74 -8.89 10.10
CA VAL A 176 6.61 -9.60 9.17
C VAL A 176 7.34 -8.59 8.30
N PHE A 177 8.68 -8.62 8.35
CA PHE A 177 9.58 -7.79 7.55
C PHE A 177 10.85 -8.58 7.18
N TYR A 178 11.82 -7.92 6.53
CA TYR A 178 13.08 -8.53 6.09
C TYR A 178 12.88 -9.72 5.14
N GLN A 179 13.80 -10.70 5.13
CA GLN A 179 13.67 -11.93 4.36
C GLN A 179 12.37 -12.70 4.67
N VAL A 180 11.87 -12.64 5.91
CA VAL A 180 10.62 -13.31 6.31
C VAL A 180 9.43 -12.77 5.51
N LEU A 181 9.42 -11.48 5.18
CA LEU A 181 8.40 -10.89 4.31
C LEU A 181 8.51 -11.42 2.88
N THR A 182 9.71 -11.44 2.31
CA THR A 182 9.95 -11.97 0.96
C THR A 182 9.46 -13.42 0.84
N ASP A 183 9.81 -14.26 1.82
CA ASP A 183 9.39 -15.66 1.87
C ASP A 183 7.87 -15.78 2.03
N TRP A 184 7.27 -15.00 2.92
CA TRP A 184 5.82 -14.99 3.13
C TRP A 184 5.07 -14.60 1.85
N VAL A 185 5.52 -13.56 1.14
CA VAL A 185 4.89 -13.13 -0.13
C VAL A 185 5.00 -14.23 -1.19
N ARG A 186 6.18 -14.82 -1.38
CA ARG A 186 6.40 -15.92 -2.34
C ARG A 186 5.47 -17.09 -2.03
N ASP A 187 5.45 -17.54 -0.79
CA ASP A 187 4.68 -18.70 -0.36
C ASP A 187 3.17 -18.43 -0.51
N ARG A 188 2.71 -17.22 -0.17
CA ARG A 188 1.31 -16.82 -0.33
C ARG A 188 0.89 -16.72 -1.79
N ILE A 189 1.74 -16.22 -2.68
CA ILE A 189 1.46 -16.23 -4.11
C ILE A 189 1.19 -17.66 -4.58
N ASN A 190 2.04 -18.61 -4.21
CA ASN A 190 1.93 -19.99 -4.69
C ASN A 190 0.81 -20.81 -4.02
N GLN A 191 0.42 -20.48 -2.77
CA GLN A 191 -0.46 -21.33 -1.97
C GLN A 191 -1.87 -20.76 -1.78
N GLN A 192 -2.06 -19.43 -1.81
CA GLN A 192 -3.36 -18.82 -1.49
C GLN A 192 -4.40 -19.16 -2.58
N GLN A 193 -5.49 -19.79 -2.15
CA GLN A 193 -6.61 -20.17 -3.03
C GLN A 193 -7.70 -19.09 -3.05
N SER A 194 -8.60 -19.18 -4.03
CA SER A 194 -9.80 -18.33 -4.08
C SER A 194 -10.85 -18.82 -3.09
N GLU A 195 -10.80 -18.31 -1.86
CA GLU A 195 -11.74 -18.66 -0.78
C GLU A 195 -12.30 -17.40 -0.10
N GLY A 196 -13.61 -17.36 0.14
CA GLY A 196 -14.29 -16.20 0.72
C GLY A 196 -13.93 -14.92 -0.01
N VAL A 197 -13.38 -13.94 0.72
CA VAL A 197 -12.96 -12.63 0.21
C VAL A 197 -11.62 -12.64 -0.55
N LEU A 198 -10.92 -13.77 -0.61
CA LEU A 198 -9.59 -13.92 -1.19
C LEU A 198 -9.63 -14.28 -2.68
N HIS A 199 -8.56 -13.98 -3.39
CA HIS A 199 -8.33 -14.44 -4.76
C HIS A 199 -7.23 -15.50 -4.78
N ASN A 200 -7.25 -16.36 -5.79
CA ASN A 200 -6.08 -17.20 -6.10
C ASN A 200 -4.96 -16.29 -6.61
N ALA A 201 -3.88 -16.17 -5.86
CA ALA A 201 -2.81 -15.23 -6.18
C ALA A 201 -1.97 -15.69 -7.37
N LEU A 202 -1.73 -16.99 -7.52
CA LEU A 202 -0.96 -17.55 -8.63
C LEU A 202 -1.70 -17.37 -9.97
N ASP A 203 -3.02 -17.58 -9.99
CA ASP A 203 -3.83 -17.35 -11.19
C ASP A 203 -3.72 -15.90 -11.65
N LEU A 204 -3.71 -14.93 -10.73
CA LEU A 204 -3.56 -13.51 -11.07
C LEU A 204 -2.16 -13.19 -11.63
N VAL A 205 -1.12 -13.88 -11.16
CA VAL A 205 0.22 -13.80 -11.75
C VAL A 205 0.22 -14.29 -13.19
N HIS A 206 -0.52 -15.36 -13.49
CA HIS A 206 -0.66 -15.88 -14.84
C HIS A 206 -1.50 -14.96 -15.74
N VAL A 207 -2.59 -14.38 -15.22
CA VAL A 207 -3.39 -13.38 -15.93
C VAL A 207 -2.56 -12.15 -16.30
N ALA A 208 -1.73 -11.66 -15.38
CA ALA A 208 -0.80 -10.54 -15.64
C ALA A 208 0.35 -10.91 -16.61
N GLY A 209 0.39 -12.15 -17.11
CA GLY A 209 1.37 -12.62 -18.08
C GLY A 209 2.74 -12.95 -17.48
N LYS A 210 2.80 -13.39 -16.22
CA LYS A 210 4.04 -13.73 -15.49
C LYS A 210 5.07 -12.59 -15.56
N PRO A 211 4.76 -11.43 -14.96
CA PRO A 211 5.59 -10.24 -15.09
C PRO A 211 6.97 -10.41 -14.43
N ASP A 212 8.00 -9.80 -15.03
CA ASP A 212 9.36 -9.82 -14.48
C ASP A 212 9.49 -9.06 -13.15
N SER A 213 8.52 -8.18 -12.84
CA SER A 213 8.44 -7.43 -11.59
C SER A 213 7.01 -7.30 -11.06
N ILE A 214 6.91 -7.23 -9.74
CA ILE A 214 5.67 -6.96 -9.01
C ILE A 214 5.93 -5.94 -7.90
N THR A 215 4.88 -5.19 -7.53
CA THR A 215 4.90 -4.31 -6.36
C THR A 215 3.98 -4.87 -5.28
N VAL A 216 4.42 -4.84 -4.02
CA VAL A 216 3.64 -5.32 -2.87
C VAL A 216 3.60 -4.25 -1.80
N ALA A 217 2.41 -3.68 -1.57
CA ALA A 217 2.12 -2.81 -0.43
C ALA A 217 2.00 -3.66 0.84
N ILE A 218 2.81 -3.36 1.86
CA ILE A 218 3.08 -4.31 2.93
C ILE A 218 2.19 -4.14 4.17
N GLY A 219 1.17 -3.30 4.10
CA GLY A 219 0.25 -3.00 5.19
C GLY A 219 0.42 -1.58 5.76
N ALA A 220 -0.70 -0.95 6.09
CA ALA A 220 -0.73 0.37 6.70
C ALA A 220 -0.51 0.34 8.23
N PRO A 221 0.14 1.37 8.80
CA PRO A 221 0.10 1.64 10.23
C PRO A 221 -1.33 1.83 10.74
N SER A 222 -1.52 1.59 12.04
CA SER A 222 -2.76 1.94 12.73
C SER A 222 -3.05 3.43 12.62
N TYR A 223 -4.33 3.79 12.64
CA TYR A 223 -4.72 5.18 12.73
C TYR A 223 -4.43 5.75 14.12
N THR A 224 -4.10 7.04 14.16
CA THR A 224 -4.04 7.76 15.44
C THR A 224 -5.42 7.75 16.09
N GLU A 225 -5.47 7.80 17.42
CA GLU A 225 -6.74 7.76 18.16
C GLU A 225 -7.73 8.83 17.68
N LEU A 226 -7.22 10.04 17.43
CA LEU A 226 -8.01 11.19 16.97
C LEU A 226 -8.53 11.04 15.54
N GLU A 227 -7.81 10.32 14.69
CA GLU A 227 -8.13 10.18 13.26
C GLU A 227 -8.62 8.76 12.91
N ALA A 228 -8.93 7.90 13.88
CA ALA A 228 -9.41 6.53 13.63
C ALA A 228 -10.70 6.48 12.80
N LYS A 229 -11.50 7.55 12.83
CA LYS A 229 -12.75 7.71 12.07
C LYS A 229 -12.69 8.84 11.04
N HIS A 230 -11.49 9.28 10.65
CA HIS A 230 -11.34 10.31 9.63
C HIS A 230 -12.02 9.88 8.33
N GLN A 231 -12.40 10.84 7.50
CA GLN A 231 -12.96 10.61 6.18
C GLN A 231 -12.39 11.63 5.22
N LEU A 232 -11.88 11.16 4.08
CA LEU A 232 -11.39 12.04 3.02
C LEU A 232 -12.55 12.79 2.37
N ARG A 233 -12.27 14.02 1.97
CA ARG A 233 -13.22 14.93 1.31
C ARG A 233 -12.55 15.58 0.12
N ALA A 234 -13.33 15.90 -0.90
CA ALA A 234 -12.85 16.71 -1.99
C ALA A 234 -12.26 18.04 -1.48
N GLY A 235 -11.07 18.38 -1.96
CA GLY A 235 -10.26 19.52 -1.51
C GLY A 235 -9.25 19.20 -0.42
N ASP A 236 -9.23 17.98 0.14
CA ASP A 236 -8.12 17.56 1.00
C ASP A 236 -6.84 17.40 0.19
N GLU A 237 -5.71 17.75 0.81
CA GLU A 237 -4.38 17.34 0.34
C GLU A 237 -3.91 16.19 1.23
N ILE A 238 -3.34 15.14 0.66
CA ILE A 238 -2.88 13.96 1.41
C ILE A 238 -1.41 13.72 1.15
N VAL A 239 -0.70 13.23 2.17
CA VAL A 239 0.72 12.89 2.10
C VAL A 239 0.95 11.53 2.73
N VAL A 240 1.54 10.61 1.97
CA VAL A 240 2.24 9.45 2.51
C VAL A 240 3.73 9.77 2.52
N CYS A 241 4.36 9.61 3.68
CA CYS A 241 5.76 9.98 3.89
C CYS A 241 6.54 8.77 4.40
N LEU A 242 7.57 8.38 3.65
CA LEU A 242 8.63 7.49 4.11
C LEU A 242 9.89 8.34 4.29
N TYR A 243 10.50 8.31 5.47
CA TYR A 243 11.66 9.15 5.76
C TYR A 243 12.71 8.44 6.61
N GLN A 244 13.95 8.89 6.52
CA GLN A 244 15.02 8.44 7.41
C GLN A 244 14.94 9.18 8.75
N GLN A 245 14.83 8.44 9.85
CA GLN A 245 14.73 8.98 11.21
C GLN A 245 15.96 9.79 11.65
N SER A 246 17.11 9.57 11.01
CA SER A 246 18.34 10.33 11.24
C SER A 246 18.29 11.74 10.63
N GLY A 247 17.43 11.96 9.62
CA GLY A 247 17.33 13.22 8.87
C GLY A 247 16.15 14.10 9.28
N TYR A 248 15.03 13.51 9.73
CA TYR A 248 13.80 14.25 10.01
C TYR A 248 13.15 13.83 11.32
N GLN A 249 12.46 14.78 11.97
CA GLN A 249 11.59 14.55 13.11
C GLN A 249 10.14 14.64 12.68
N LEU A 250 9.26 13.82 13.27
CA LEU A 250 7.84 13.74 12.94
C LEU A 250 7.14 15.12 12.97
N ASN A 251 7.45 15.95 13.99
CA ASN A 251 6.84 17.26 14.18
C ASN A 251 7.25 18.30 13.10
N ASP A 252 8.36 18.08 12.40
CA ASP A 252 8.83 18.99 11.36
C ASP A 252 8.20 18.68 10.00
N LEU A 253 7.63 17.49 9.83
CA LEU A 253 7.12 17.01 8.54
C LEU A 253 6.06 17.93 7.91
N PRO A 254 5.06 18.48 8.64
CA PRO A 254 4.10 19.43 8.04
C PRO A 254 4.77 20.62 7.36
N ARG A 255 5.82 21.18 7.98
CA ARG A 255 6.60 22.28 7.39
C ARG A 255 7.37 21.80 6.16
N VAL A 256 7.96 20.61 6.20
CA VAL A 256 8.63 20.01 5.04
C VAL A 256 7.64 19.86 3.89
N PHE A 257 6.41 19.39 4.15
CA PHE A 257 5.39 19.21 3.12
C PHE A 257 5.03 20.53 2.43
N ASP A 258 4.86 21.61 3.18
CA ASP A 258 4.54 22.94 2.63
C ASP A 258 5.71 23.57 1.86
N GLN A 259 6.96 23.22 2.19
CA GLN A 259 8.17 23.78 1.57
C GLN A 259 8.71 22.95 0.39
N THR A 260 8.31 21.68 0.31
CA THR A 260 8.82 20.76 -0.71
C THR A 260 8.03 20.95 -2.00
N GLU A 261 8.62 21.64 -2.96
CA GLU A 261 8.21 21.55 -4.36
C GLU A 261 8.55 20.16 -4.88
N ASP A 262 7.64 19.53 -5.63
CA ASP A 262 7.96 18.31 -6.36
C ASP A 262 8.90 18.68 -7.51
N THR A 263 10.19 18.67 -7.21
CA THR A 263 11.25 19.00 -8.17
C THR A 263 11.55 17.86 -9.13
N GLY A 264 10.87 16.71 -8.99
CA GLY A 264 11.17 15.47 -9.73
C GLY A 264 12.53 14.86 -9.41
N LYS A 265 13.30 15.44 -8.49
CA LYS A 265 14.61 14.94 -8.06
C LYS A 265 14.45 13.98 -6.87
N PRO A 266 15.11 12.80 -6.91
CA PRO A 266 15.09 11.89 -5.77
C PRO A 266 15.68 12.56 -4.52
N ASN A 267 14.98 12.43 -3.39
CA ASN A 267 15.54 12.70 -2.07
C ASN A 267 15.93 11.35 -1.43
N PRO A 268 17.23 11.06 -1.22
CA PRO A 268 17.66 9.77 -0.67
C PRO A 268 17.19 9.55 0.78
N GLN A 269 16.77 10.61 1.47
CA GLN A 269 16.31 10.55 2.87
C GLN A 269 14.79 10.57 3.01
N MET A 270 14.03 10.75 1.91
CA MET A 270 12.58 10.88 1.97
C MET A 270 11.91 10.53 0.64
N ILE A 271 10.86 9.72 0.70
CA ILE A 271 9.90 9.51 -0.39
C ILE A 271 8.57 10.11 0.03
N LEU A 272 8.03 10.99 -0.82
CA LEU A 272 6.70 11.56 -0.65
C LEU A 272 5.77 11.08 -1.76
N LEU A 273 4.52 10.85 -1.39
CA LEU A 273 3.38 10.78 -2.29
C LEU A 273 2.40 11.85 -1.83
N LYS A 274 2.23 12.90 -2.63
CA LYS A 274 1.30 13.99 -2.35
C LYS A 274 0.14 13.89 -3.32
N GLN A 275 -1.09 13.80 -2.85
CA GLN A 275 -2.25 13.79 -3.75
C GLN A 275 -3.26 14.87 -3.36
N THR A 276 -4.01 15.37 -4.33
CA THR A 276 -5.21 16.18 -4.09
C THR A 276 -6.45 15.32 -4.27
N VAL A 277 -7.34 15.37 -3.29
CA VAL A 277 -8.61 14.64 -3.32
C VAL A 277 -9.64 15.42 -4.12
N SER A 278 -10.22 14.79 -5.15
CA SER A 278 -11.30 15.36 -5.96
C SER A 278 -12.50 14.41 -6.00
N LYS A 279 -13.63 14.91 -6.48
CA LYS A 279 -14.81 14.07 -6.76
C LYS A 279 -14.58 13.31 -8.05
N HIS A 280 -15.10 12.10 -8.14
CA HIS A 280 -15.21 11.44 -9.44
C HIS A 280 -16.04 12.30 -10.39
N HIS A 281 -15.56 12.47 -11.62
CA HIS A 281 -16.32 13.08 -12.71
C HIS A 281 -17.22 12.06 -13.42
#